data_AF-A0A8X7VLU8-F1
#
_entry.id   AF-A0A8X7VLU8-F1
#
_cell.length_a   1.000
_cell.length_b   1.000
_cell.length_c   1.000
_cell.angle_alpha   90.00
_cell.angle_beta   90.00
_cell.angle_gamma   90.00
#
_symmetry.space_group_name_H-M   'P 1'
#
loop_
_entity.id
_entity.type
_entity.pdbx_description
1 polymer ?
#
loop_
_entity_poly.entity_id
_entity_poly.type
_entity_poly.pdbx_seq_one_letter_code
_entity_poly.pdbx_strand_id
1 'polypeptide(L)'
;MKLESIIFKLEVLDHKTRERAGVITPTLGSPVHVLLQFDAAIEALQLLSINYGVFQDIFNYWKDKRKRWQKPVLRRLQPPPPVNDTNPYNVFRPREKAHRLHTRRMQRRENNVQSFEKLRQCCSFIDARFWRAKRQFNFFSSLFVAVYAARLKRSALAEI
;
A
#
# COMPACT_ATOMS: atom_id res chain seq x y z
N MET A 1 -17.32 4.19 -2.83
CA MET A 1 -16.20 3.34 -3.31
C MET A 1 -16.00 2.07 -2.45
N LYS A 2 -17.02 1.22 -2.28
CA LYS A 2 -16.87 -0.03 -1.48
C LYS A 2 -16.33 -1.21 -2.31
N LEU A 3 -16.70 -1.31 -3.59
CA LEU A 3 -16.26 -2.42 -4.46
C LEU A 3 -14.75 -2.37 -4.75
N GLU A 4 -14.22 -1.19 -5.09
CA GLU A 4 -12.79 -1.04 -5.39
C GLU A 4 -11.89 -1.43 -4.22
N SER A 5 -12.29 -1.11 -3.00
CA SER A 5 -11.52 -1.47 -1.81
C SER A 5 -11.55 -2.97 -1.53
N ILE A 6 -12.68 -3.65 -1.79
CA ILE A 6 -12.78 -5.12 -1.72
C ILE A 6 -11.85 -5.75 -2.76
N ILE A 7 -11.94 -5.33 -4.02
CA ILE A 7 -11.08 -5.84 -5.10
C ILE A 7 -9.61 -5.61 -4.76
N PHE A 8 -9.25 -4.41 -4.27
CA PHE A 8 -7.89 -4.12 -3.85
C PHE A 8 -7.39 -5.08 -2.77
N LYS A 9 -8.21 -5.35 -1.74
CA LYS A 9 -7.82 -6.30 -0.69
C LYS A 9 -7.67 -7.72 -1.23
N LEU A 10 -8.54 -8.16 -2.14
CA LEU A 10 -8.42 -9.48 -2.78
C LEU A 10 -7.11 -9.60 -3.57
N GLU A 11 -6.72 -8.58 -4.32
CA GLU A 11 -5.43 -8.56 -5.03
C GLU A 11 -4.23 -8.65 -4.08
N VAL A 12 -4.27 -7.93 -2.96
CA VAL A 12 -3.21 -7.95 -1.94
C VAL A 12 -3.14 -9.32 -1.24
N LEU A 13 -4.29 -9.92 -0.91
CA LEU A 13 -4.34 -11.24 -0.29
C LEU A 13 -3.80 -12.30 -1.23
N ASP A 14 -4.22 -12.31 -2.49
CA ASP A 14 -3.75 -13.25 -3.50
C ASP A 14 -2.24 -13.10 -3.76
N HIS A 15 -1.73 -11.87 -3.79
CA HIS A 15 -0.29 -11.63 -3.88
C HIS A 15 0.45 -12.21 -2.68
N LYS A 16 0.00 -11.95 -1.44
CA LYS A 16 0.61 -12.54 -0.24
C LYS A 16 0.59 -14.07 -0.24
N THR A 17 -0.50 -14.68 -0.72
CA THR A 17 -0.60 -16.14 -0.85
C THR A 17 0.41 -16.67 -1.87
N ARG A 18 0.62 -15.97 -2.99
CA ARG A 18 1.65 -16.29 -3.99
C ARG A 18 3.06 -16.17 -3.45
N GLU A 19 3.36 -15.11 -2.69
CA GLU A 19 4.66 -14.94 -2.03
C GLU A 19 4.95 -16.09 -1.06
N ARG A 20 3.97 -16.48 -0.24
CA ARG A 20 4.09 -17.63 0.69
C ARG A 20 4.31 -18.96 0.00
N ALA A 21 3.72 -19.14 -1.18
CA ALA A 21 3.89 -20.34 -2.01
C ALA A 21 5.22 -20.37 -2.77
N GLY A 22 6.08 -19.35 -2.63
CA GLY A 22 7.34 -19.23 -3.36
C GLY A 22 7.15 -18.86 -4.84
N VAL A 23 5.94 -18.46 -5.26
CA VAL A 23 5.60 -18.09 -6.63
C VAL A 23 5.76 -16.58 -6.81
N ILE A 24 7.01 -16.09 -6.67
CA ILE A 24 7.37 -14.70 -6.94
C ILE A 24 7.81 -14.60 -8.41
N THR A 25 6.89 -14.84 -9.34
CA THR A 25 7.23 -14.74 -10.77
C THR A 25 7.35 -13.27 -11.16
N PRO A 26 8.49 -12.80 -11.71
CA PRO A 26 8.59 -11.46 -12.25
C PRO A 26 7.60 -11.33 -13.41
N THR A 27 6.76 -10.29 -13.34
CA THR A 27 5.48 -10.12 -14.07
C THR A 27 5.63 -9.94 -15.59
N LEU A 28 6.81 -10.17 -16.15
CA LEU A 28 7.08 -9.97 -17.57
C LEU A 28 6.79 -11.28 -18.33
N GLY A 29 5.51 -11.49 -18.67
CA GLY A 29 5.10 -12.47 -19.67
C GLY A 29 4.71 -13.86 -19.16
N SER A 30 4.88 -14.18 -17.88
CA SER A 30 4.41 -15.46 -17.31
C SER A 30 2.94 -15.38 -16.86
N PRO A 31 2.12 -16.43 -17.11
CA PRO A 31 0.76 -16.48 -16.58
C PRO A 31 0.77 -16.45 -15.05
N VAL A 32 -0.03 -15.54 -14.47
CA VAL A 32 -0.16 -15.34 -13.03
C VAL A 32 -1.41 -16.07 -12.56
N HIS A 33 -1.21 -17.26 -11.97
CA HIS A 33 -2.29 -18.06 -11.42
C HIS A 33 -2.89 -17.42 -10.17
N VAL A 34 -4.21 -17.49 -10.04
CA VAL A 34 -4.94 -17.09 -8.83
C VAL A 34 -4.87 -18.25 -7.84
N LEU A 35 -4.21 -18.03 -6.70
CA LEU A 35 -4.04 -19.04 -5.65
C LEU A 35 -4.99 -18.82 -4.46
N LEU A 36 -5.57 -17.62 -4.35
CA LEU A 36 -6.50 -17.31 -3.28
C LEU A 36 -7.75 -18.21 -3.33
N GLN A 37 -7.96 -18.94 -2.24
CA GLN A 37 -9.18 -19.70 -1.98
C GLN A 37 -10.28 -18.81 -1.42
N PHE A 38 -11.53 -19.21 -1.61
CA PHE A 38 -12.70 -18.43 -1.21
C PHE A 38 -12.81 -18.31 0.32
N ASP A 39 -12.62 -19.41 1.04
CA ASP A 39 -12.75 -19.45 2.51
C ASP A 39 -11.74 -18.52 3.18
N ALA A 40 -10.47 -18.59 2.74
CA ALA A 40 -9.41 -17.69 3.20
C ALA A 40 -9.71 -16.21 2.90
N ALA A 41 -10.39 -15.92 1.78
CA ALA A 41 -10.78 -14.56 1.42
C ALA A 41 -11.93 -14.03 2.28
N ILE A 42 -12.91 -14.89 2.62
CA ILE A 42 -14.00 -14.54 3.53
C ILE A 42 -13.44 -14.21 4.91
N GLU A 43 -12.64 -15.11 5.48
CA GLU A 43 -12.06 -14.93 6.83
C GLU A 43 -11.31 -13.59 6.94
N ALA A 44 -10.48 -13.29 5.95
CA ALA A 44 -9.70 -12.05 5.93
C ALA A 44 -10.55 -10.78 5.74
N LEU A 45 -11.78 -10.90 5.22
CA LEU A 45 -12.66 -9.78 4.86
C LEU A 45 -13.93 -9.70 5.72
N GLN A 46 -14.03 -10.50 6.79
CA GLN A 46 -15.12 -10.44 7.77
C GLN A 46 -15.32 -9.02 8.34
N LEU A 47 -14.24 -8.27 8.49
CA LEU A 47 -14.25 -6.88 8.98
C LEU A 47 -15.03 -5.89 8.11
N LEU A 48 -15.38 -6.25 6.87
CA LEU A 48 -16.12 -5.37 5.96
C LEU A 48 -17.64 -5.50 6.06
N SER A 49 -18.16 -6.41 6.90
CA SER A 49 -19.60 -6.64 7.13
C SER A 49 -20.45 -6.71 5.86
N ILE A 50 -19.96 -7.45 4.86
CA ILE A 50 -20.61 -7.63 3.55
C ILE A 50 -21.51 -8.88 3.62
N ASN A 51 -22.68 -8.82 2.97
CA ASN A 51 -23.53 -9.99 2.79
C ASN A 51 -22.78 -11.08 2.01
N TYR A 52 -22.81 -12.31 2.51
CA TYR A 52 -22.14 -13.46 1.93
C TYR A 52 -22.41 -13.64 0.43
N GLY A 53 -23.67 -13.53 -0.01
CA GLY A 53 -24.02 -13.73 -1.43
C GLY A 53 -23.38 -12.69 -2.34
N VAL A 54 -23.40 -11.42 -1.91
CA VAL A 54 -22.75 -10.33 -2.64
C VAL A 54 -21.23 -10.52 -2.67
N PHE A 55 -20.64 -11.01 -1.58
CA PHE A 55 -19.21 -11.31 -1.53
C PHE A 55 -18.83 -12.44 -2.50
N GLN A 56 -19.65 -13.50 -2.56
CA GLN A 56 -19.47 -14.62 -3.47
C GLN A 56 -19.47 -14.16 -4.94
N ASP A 57 -20.43 -13.32 -5.32
CA ASP A 57 -20.50 -12.76 -6.68
C ASP A 57 -19.29 -11.90 -7.02
N ILE A 58 -18.85 -11.05 -6.08
CA ILE A 58 -17.66 -10.21 -6.25
C ILE A 58 -16.41 -11.07 -6.41
N PHE A 59 -16.26 -12.11 -5.59
CA PHE A 59 -15.12 -13.01 -5.65
C PHE A 59 -15.07 -13.77 -6.98
N ASN A 60 -16.20 -14.32 -7.43
CA ASN A 60 -16.30 -15.01 -8.71
C ASN A 60 -15.98 -14.08 -9.88
N TYR A 61 -16.57 -12.88 -9.88
CA TYR A 61 -16.26 -11.85 -10.86
C TYR A 61 -14.75 -11.54 -10.92
N TRP A 62 -14.13 -11.30 -9.76
CA TRP A 62 -12.72 -10.99 -9.65
C TRP A 62 -11.84 -12.16 -10.14
N LYS A 63 -12.13 -13.39 -9.70
CA LYS A 63 -11.38 -14.60 -10.06
C LYS A 63 -11.43 -14.87 -11.56
N ASP A 64 -12.61 -14.77 -12.17
CA ASP A 64 -12.79 -15.01 -13.62
C ASP A 64 -12.15 -13.89 -14.45
N LYS A 65 -12.22 -12.64 -13.98
CA LYS A 65 -11.54 -11.53 -14.65
C LYS A 65 -10.01 -11.67 -14.56
N ARG A 66 -9.47 -12.09 -13.41
CA ARG A 66 -8.03 -12.36 -13.25
C ARG A 66 -7.57 -13.52 -14.12
N LYS A 67 -8.33 -14.61 -14.20
CA LYS A 67 -8.03 -15.76 -15.09
C LYS A 67 -7.98 -15.36 -16.56
N ARG A 68 -8.92 -14.51 -17.03
CA ARG A 68 -8.96 -14.05 -18.44
C ARG A 68 -7.86 -13.05 -18.78
N TRP A 69 -7.60 -12.08 -17.91
CA TRP A 69 -6.68 -10.97 -18.23
C TRP A 69 -5.24 -11.23 -17.81
N GLN A 70 -4.98 -12.12 -16.86
CA GLN A 70 -3.65 -12.39 -16.28
C GLN A 70 -2.94 -11.15 -15.70
N LYS A 71 -3.68 -10.05 -15.51
CA LYS A 71 -3.22 -8.77 -14.95
C LYS A 71 -4.11 -8.34 -13.80
N PRO A 72 -3.63 -7.55 -12.83
CA PRO A 72 -4.48 -7.02 -11.76
C PRO A 72 -5.69 -6.28 -12.33
N VAL A 73 -6.86 -6.43 -11.70
CA VAL A 73 -8.11 -5.82 -12.20
C VAL A 73 -8.05 -4.30 -12.12
N LEU A 74 -7.40 -3.77 -11.07
CA LEU A 74 -7.28 -2.33 -10.85
C LEU A 74 -6.10 -1.76 -11.63
N ARG A 75 -6.36 -0.72 -12.44
CA ARG A 75 -5.33 -0.02 -13.24
C ARG A 75 -4.14 0.47 -12.43
N ARG A 76 -4.38 0.97 -11.22
CA ARG A 76 -3.34 1.46 -10.30
C ARG A 76 -2.34 0.38 -9.86
N LEU A 77 -2.73 -0.90 -9.94
CA LEU A 77 -1.90 -2.06 -9.60
C LEU A 77 -1.26 -2.70 -10.83
N GLN A 78 -1.63 -2.28 -12.04
CA GLN A 78 -1.05 -2.84 -13.26
C GLN A 78 0.37 -2.32 -13.42
N PRO A 79 1.32 -3.19 -13.83
CA PRO A 79 2.69 -2.77 -14.06
C PRO A 79 2.72 -1.71 -15.18
N PRO A 80 3.63 -0.73 -15.08
CA PRO A 80 3.80 0.24 -16.14
C PRO A 80 4.18 -0.48 -17.45
N PRO A 81 3.69 0.01 -18.60
CA PRO A 81 4.00 -0.62 -19.88
C PRO A 81 5.52 -0.55 -20.15
N PRO A 82 6.10 -1.63 -20.72
CA PRO A 82 7.54 -1.68 -20.96
C PRO A 82 7.96 -0.60 -21.96
N VAL A 83 9.19 -0.11 -21.82
CA VAL A 83 9.74 0.98 -22.66
C VAL A 83 9.83 0.58 -24.14
N ASN A 84 9.99 -0.72 -24.42
CA ASN A 84 10.21 -1.29 -25.75
C ASN A 84 8.95 -1.83 -26.44
N ASP A 85 7.75 -1.63 -25.90
CA ASP A 85 6.53 -2.14 -26.54
C ASP A 85 6.13 -1.31 -27.77
N THR A 86 5.81 -2.02 -28.85
CA THR A 86 5.55 -1.49 -30.20
C THR A 86 4.13 -0.92 -30.36
N ASN A 87 3.21 -1.20 -29.43
CA ASN A 87 1.82 -0.77 -29.56
C ASN A 87 1.67 0.78 -29.48
N PRO A 88 1.08 1.43 -30.52
CA PRO A 88 0.93 2.88 -30.58
C PRO A 88 -0.02 3.47 -29.54
N TYR A 89 -0.95 2.70 -28.98
CA TYR A 89 -1.93 3.18 -27.99
C TYR A 89 -1.36 3.28 -26.56
N ASN A 90 -0.21 2.68 -26.29
CA ASN A 90 0.41 2.64 -24.97
C ASN A 90 1.37 3.83 -24.78
N VAL A 91 0.81 4.99 -24.44
CA VAL A 91 1.51 6.26 -24.20
C VAL A 91 1.95 6.44 -22.74
N PHE A 92 2.79 7.44 -22.44
CA PHE A 92 3.32 7.75 -21.09
C PHE A 92 4.09 6.62 -20.39
N ARG A 93 4.84 5.83 -21.15
CA ARG A 93 5.77 4.83 -20.62
C ARG A 93 6.78 5.52 -19.70
N PRO A 94 6.99 5.05 -18.45
CA PRO A 94 8.10 5.51 -17.62
C PRO A 94 9.41 5.19 -18.33
N ARG A 95 9.97 6.18 -19.02
CA ARG A 95 11.30 6.07 -19.61
C ARG A 95 12.26 6.54 -18.55
N GLU A 96 13.22 5.69 -18.16
CA GLU A 96 14.45 6.22 -17.59
C GLU A 96 14.95 7.28 -18.57
N LYS A 97 15.21 8.49 -18.07
CA LYS A 97 16.10 9.40 -18.81
C LYS A 97 17.32 8.55 -19.07
N ALA A 98 17.59 8.28 -20.34
CA ALA A 98 18.55 7.30 -20.78
C ALA A 98 19.79 7.25 -19.87
N HIS A 99 20.51 6.13 -19.90
CA HIS A 99 21.95 6.09 -19.58
C HIS A 99 22.77 7.01 -20.53
N ARG A 100 22.28 8.20 -20.86
CA ARG A 100 23.11 9.38 -21.00
C ARG A 100 23.84 9.51 -19.67
N LEU A 101 25.07 9.01 -19.65
CA LEU A 101 26.10 9.59 -18.82
C LEU A 101 25.86 11.09 -18.83
N HIS A 102 25.61 11.66 -17.66
CA HIS A 102 25.38 13.08 -17.51
C HIS A 102 26.70 13.79 -17.80
N THR A 103 27.04 13.96 -19.08
CA THR A 103 28.38 14.37 -19.56
C THR A 103 28.61 15.86 -19.52
N ARG A 104 27.75 16.64 -18.85
CA ARG A 104 28.06 18.01 -18.46
C ARG A 104 27.72 18.18 -16.99
N ARG A 105 28.75 18.15 -16.13
CA ARG A 105 28.74 18.43 -14.67
C ARG A 105 28.68 17.25 -13.68
N MET A 106 29.22 16.09 -14.00
CA MET A 106 29.64 15.15 -12.94
C MET A 106 31.08 15.36 -12.45
N GLN A 107 31.93 16.02 -13.23
CA GLN A 107 33.32 16.29 -12.84
C GLN A 107 33.47 17.38 -11.77
N ARG A 108 32.39 18.13 -11.48
CA ARG A 108 32.34 19.16 -10.43
C ARG A 108 31.20 18.88 -9.46
N ARG A 109 31.15 17.65 -8.92
CA ARG A 109 30.40 17.39 -7.68
C ARG A 109 31.21 17.91 -6.51
N GLU A 110 31.34 19.24 -6.40
CA GLU A 110 31.75 19.82 -5.13
C GLU A 110 30.59 19.56 -4.17
N ASN A 111 30.91 18.94 -3.02
CA ASN A 111 29.94 18.69 -1.97
C ASN A 111 29.51 20.05 -1.41
N ASN A 112 28.44 20.62 -1.97
CA ASN A 112 28.04 21.98 -1.69
C ASN A 112 27.55 22.06 -0.24
N VAL A 113 28.40 22.60 0.65
CA VAL A 113 28.14 22.77 2.09
C VAL A 113 26.80 23.48 2.32
N GLN A 114 26.45 24.45 1.48
CA GLN A 114 25.16 25.17 1.59
C GLN A 114 23.96 24.26 1.31
N SER A 115 24.09 23.30 0.38
CA SER A 115 23.04 22.32 0.11
C SER A 115 22.93 21.28 1.23
N PHE A 116 24.06 20.90 1.82
CA PHE A 116 24.11 20.00 2.97
C PHE A 116 23.48 20.62 4.22
N GLU A 117 23.76 21.89 4.51
CA GLU A 117 23.15 22.62 5.61
C GLU A 117 21.64 22.77 5.44
N LYS A 118 21.17 23.10 4.23
CA LYS A 118 19.73 23.15 3.92
C LYS A 118 19.07 21.79 4.15
N LEU A 119 19.70 20.70 3.71
CA LEU A 119 19.20 19.34 3.98
C LEU A 119 19.16 19.02 5.48
N ARG A 120 20.19 19.42 6.24
CA ARG A 120 20.24 19.20 7.68
C ARG A 120 19.16 19.98 8.43
N GLN A 121 18.89 21.21 8.01
CA GLN A 121 17.79 22.03 8.55
C GLN A 121 16.42 21.41 8.23
N CYS A 122 16.21 20.97 6.98
CA CYS A 122 14.98 20.28 6.59
C CYS A 122 14.78 18.98 7.40
N CYS A 123 15.83 18.17 7.53
CA CYS A 123 15.79 16.92 8.29
C CYS A 123 15.44 17.18 9.76
N SER A 124 16.16 18.12 10.41
CA SER A 124 15.89 18.51 11.80
C SER A 124 14.48 19.04 12.00
N PHE A 125 13.96 19.83 11.06
CA PHE A 125 12.59 20.34 11.12
C PHE A 125 11.56 19.21 11.05
N ILE A 126 11.75 18.26 10.13
CA ILE A 126 10.86 17.10 9.96
C ILE A 126 10.90 16.22 11.21
N ASP A 127 12.09 15.92 11.73
CA ASP A 127 12.28 15.12 12.94
C ASP A 127 11.65 15.78 14.16
N ALA A 128 11.85 17.08 14.35
CA ALA A 128 11.26 17.82 15.46
C ALA A 128 9.72 17.81 15.40
N ARG A 129 9.14 17.95 14.19
CA ARG A 129 7.68 17.85 14.01
C ARG A 129 7.17 16.43 14.28
N PHE A 130 7.89 15.41 13.81
CA PHE A 130 7.55 14.02 14.06
C PHE A 130 7.57 13.71 15.57
N TRP A 131 8.64 14.09 16.27
CA TRP A 131 8.75 13.91 17.72
C TRP A 131 7.70 14.70 18.50
N ARG A 132 7.37 15.92 18.07
CA ARG A 132 6.30 16.72 18.68
C ARG A 132 4.93 16.05 18.49
N ALA A 133 4.63 15.57 17.30
CA ALA A 133 3.40 14.83 17.01
C ALA A 133 3.31 13.53 17.82
N LYS A 134 4.42 12.77 17.91
CA LYS A 134 4.50 11.55 18.71
C LYS A 134 4.32 11.81 20.20
N ARG A 135 4.91 12.89 20.73
CA ARG A 135 4.74 13.30 22.13
C ARG A 135 3.29 13.74 22.42
N GLN A 136 2.68 14.52 21.52
CA GLN A 136 1.26 14.87 21.64
C GLN A 136 0.37 13.63 21.62
N PHE A 137 0.57 12.71 20.66
CA PHE A 137 -0.19 11.47 20.59
C PHE A 137 -0.09 10.64 21.88
N ASN A 138 1.12 10.46 22.41
CA ASN A 138 1.34 9.74 23.67
C ASN A 138 0.69 10.44 24.87
N PHE A 139 0.75 11.78 24.93
CA PHE A 139 0.11 12.57 25.97
C PHE A 139 -1.42 12.41 25.93
N PHE A 140 -2.04 12.54 24.76
CA PHE A 140 -3.48 12.35 24.59
C PHE A 140 -3.91 10.90 24.87
N SER A 141 -3.11 9.91 24.46
CA SER A 141 -3.37 8.50 24.77
C SER A 141 -3.32 8.23 26.28
N SER A 142 -2.32 8.78 26.99
CA SER A 142 -2.19 8.62 28.44
C SER A 142 -3.33 9.32 29.19
N LEU A 143 -3.69 10.54 28.77
CA LEU A 143 -4.81 11.29 29.33
C LEU A 143 -6.14 10.56 29.10
N PHE A 144 -6.35 9.99 27.91
CA PHE A 144 -7.53 9.20 27.61
C PHE A 144 -7.65 7.97 28.51
N VAL A 145 -6.57 7.20 28.69
CA VAL A 145 -6.53 6.05 29.61
C VAL A 145 -6.82 6.48 31.04
N ALA A 146 -6.21 7.58 31.50
CA ALA A 146 -6.43 8.09 32.85
C ALA A 146 -7.88 8.55 33.09
N VAL A 147 -8.48 9.27 32.14
CA VAL A 147 -9.88 9.72 32.20
C VAL A 147 -10.83 8.52 32.16
N TYR A 148 -10.57 7.54 31.31
CA TYR A 148 -11.39 6.33 31.21
C TYR A 148 -11.33 5.49 32.50
N ALA A 149 -10.13 5.31 33.07
CA ALA A 149 -9.95 4.62 34.35
C ALA A 149 -10.61 5.37 35.52
N ALA A 150 -10.54 6.71 35.55
CA ALA A 150 -11.21 7.52 36.56
C ALA A 150 -12.74 7.43 36.45
N ARG A 151 -13.28 7.38 35.22
CA ARG A 151 -14.71 7.19 34.97
C ARG A 151 -15.20 5.82 35.45
N LEU A 152 -14.46 4.75 35.14
CA LEU A 152 -14.75 3.39 35.63
C LEU A 152 -14.74 3.31 37.15
N LYS A 153 -13.74 3.92 37.81
CA LYS A 153 -13.68 3.97 39.29
C LYS A 153 -14.87 4.71 39.90
N ARG A 154 -15.34 5.80 39.29
CA ARG A 154 -16.53 6.53 39.78
C ARG A 154 -17.81 5.74 39.59
N SER A 155 -17.97 5.02 38.47
CA SER A 155 -19.13 4.15 38.26
C SER A 155 -19.17 2.99 39.25
N ALA A 156 -18.02 2.37 39.55
CA ALA A 156 -17.94 1.28 40.53
C ALA A 156 -18.22 1.73 41.97
N LEU A 157 -17.99 3.01 42.31
CA LEU A 157 -18.32 3.58 43.62
C LEU A 157 -19.78 4.05 43.74
N ALA A 158 -20.51 4.16 42.62
CA ALA A 158 -21.91 4.57 42.58
C ALA A 158 -22.89 3.37 42.64
N GLU A 159 -22.38 2.15 42.62
CA GLU A 159 -23.14 0.89 42.73
C GLU A 159 -23.06 0.27 44.15
N ILE A 160 -22.60 1.04 45.15
CA ILE A 160 -22.58 0.71 46.59
C ILE A 160 -23.46 1.71 47.32
#